data_AF-A0A6G2DEK1-F1
#
_entry.id   AF-A0A6G2DEK1-F1
#
_cell.length_a   1.000
_cell.length_b   1.000
_cell.length_c   1.000
_cell.angle_alpha   90.00
_cell.angle_beta   90.00
_cell.angle_gamma   90.00
#
_symmetry.space_group_name_H-M   'P 1'
#
loop_
_entity.id
_entity.type
_entity.pdbx_description
1 polymer ?
#
loop_
_entity_poly.entity_id
_entity_poly.type
_entity_poly.pdbx_seq_one_letter_code
_entity_poly.pdbx_strand_id
1 'polypeptide(L)'
;SGQLHVHELDYNDQAYIFEELRQFMSENRILPVAVGYDRWNAKELIRLINDYYGDICHDIPQTVKSLSNPLKVYKEKAKMGKIIFDDPVATWNHANVRVKIDANNNVFPNKEKAKEKIDVFASQLDAFICYENFKEDLSYYFD
;
A
#
# COMPACT_ATOMS: atom_id res chain seq x y z
N SER A 1 -5.09 13.34 -10.61
CA SER A 1 -5.73 14.34 -9.73
C SER A 1 -6.12 13.67 -8.44
N GLY A 2 -5.84 14.26 -7.28
CA GLY A 2 -6.35 13.72 -6.00
C GLY A 2 -7.85 13.97 -5.88
N GLN A 3 -8.60 13.02 -5.33
CA GLN A 3 -10.01 13.18 -4.95
C GLN A 3 -10.07 13.44 -3.44
N LEU A 4 -10.66 14.57 -3.03
CA LEU A 4 -10.94 14.88 -1.63
C LEU A 4 -12.46 14.98 -1.46
N HIS A 5 -13.03 14.03 -0.73
CA HIS A 5 -14.46 13.98 -0.42
C HIS A 5 -14.62 14.22 1.08
N VAL A 6 -15.47 15.18 1.44
CA VAL A 6 -15.74 15.55 2.85
C VAL A 6 -17.15 15.08 3.19
N HIS A 7 -17.29 14.32 4.28
CA HIS A 7 -18.58 13.84 4.78
C HIS A 7 -18.75 14.19 6.26
N GLU A 8 -20.00 14.21 6.73
CA GLU A 8 -20.35 14.50 8.13
C GLU A 8 -20.25 13.26 9.06
N LEU A 9 -19.97 12.06 8.51
CA LEU A 9 -19.73 10.85 9.30
C LEU A 9 -18.38 10.93 10.03
N ASP A 10 -18.18 10.09 11.06
CA ASP A 10 -16.90 9.98 11.76
C ASP A 10 -15.75 9.74 10.77
N TYR A 11 -14.60 10.38 11.01
CA TYR A 11 -13.41 10.41 10.12
C TYR A 11 -12.90 9.04 9.63
N ASN A 12 -13.36 7.91 10.21
CA ASN A 12 -12.91 6.56 9.90
C ASN A 12 -14.06 5.56 9.66
N ASP A 13 -15.20 5.95 9.10
CA ASP A 13 -16.24 4.97 8.72
C ASP A 13 -15.70 4.03 7.62
N GLN A 14 -15.31 2.82 8.03
CA GLN A 14 -14.69 1.83 7.15
C GLN A 14 -15.67 1.24 6.15
N ALA A 15 -16.98 1.25 6.44
CA ALA A 15 -18.00 0.83 5.50
C ALA A 15 -18.21 1.87 4.40
N TYR A 16 -18.21 3.16 4.76
CA TYR A 16 -18.25 4.25 3.79
C TYR A 16 -17.02 4.22 2.86
N ILE A 17 -15.81 4.08 3.43
CA ILE A 17 -14.56 3.96 2.67
C ILE A 17 -14.59 2.76 1.73
N PHE A 18 -15.09 1.61 2.20
CA PHE A 18 -15.23 0.42 1.35
C PHE A 18 -16.14 0.69 0.15
N GLU A 19 -17.29 1.31 0.36
CA GLU A 19 -18.26 1.57 -0.71
C GLU A 19 -17.71 2.56 -1.75
N GLU A 20 -17.05 3.65 -1.31
CA GLU A 20 -16.38 4.58 -2.22
C GLU A 20 -15.25 3.89 -3.01
N LEU A 21 -14.42 3.09 -2.33
CA LEU A 21 -13.35 2.35 -2.99
C LEU A 21 -13.91 1.35 -4.02
N ARG A 22 -14.98 0.64 -3.67
CA ARG A 22 -15.67 -0.32 -4.55
C ARG A 22 -16.25 0.37 -5.78
N GLN A 23 -16.90 1.52 -5.60
CA GLN A 23 -17.44 2.32 -6.69
C GLN A 23 -16.32 2.83 -7.60
N PHE A 24 -15.26 3.42 -7.02
CA PHE A 24 -14.09 3.87 -7.76
C PHE A 24 -13.47 2.75 -8.60
N MET A 25 -13.26 1.57 -8.01
CA MET A 25 -12.71 0.42 -8.73
C MET A 25 -13.62 -0.03 -9.88
N SER A 26 -14.94 -0.09 -9.65
CA SER A 26 -15.92 -0.44 -10.68
C SER A 26 -15.90 0.55 -11.86
N GLU A 27 -15.92 1.85 -11.58
CA GLU A 27 -15.90 2.92 -12.60
C GLU A 27 -14.61 2.91 -13.43
N ASN A 28 -13.49 2.56 -12.80
CA ASN A 28 -12.18 2.50 -13.44
C ASN A 28 -11.83 1.10 -13.97
N ARG A 29 -12.74 0.12 -13.91
CA ARG A 29 -12.55 -1.28 -14.34
C ARG A 29 -11.34 -1.95 -13.67
N ILE A 30 -11.16 -1.68 -12.39
CA ILE A 30 -10.11 -2.27 -11.54
C ILE A 30 -10.71 -3.47 -10.82
N LEU A 31 -10.07 -4.63 -10.95
CA LEU A 31 -10.36 -5.82 -10.16
C LEU A 31 -9.23 -6.01 -9.14
N PRO A 32 -9.48 -5.89 -7.81
CA PRO A 32 -8.47 -6.22 -6.83
C PRO A 32 -8.28 -7.75 -6.80
N VAL A 33 -7.05 -8.20 -7.02
CA VAL A 33 -6.68 -9.63 -6.98
C VAL A 33 -5.83 -9.99 -5.77
N ALA A 34 -5.21 -8.98 -5.13
CA ALA A 34 -4.51 -9.09 -3.86
C ALA A 34 -4.42 -7.69 -3.22
N VAL A 35 -4.55 -7.64 -1.89
CA VAL A 35 -4.50 -6.39 -1.12
C VAL A 35 -3.55 -6.56 0.06
N GLY A 36 -2.39 -5.90 0.01
CA GLY A 36 -1.47 -5.80 1.15
C GLY A 36 -1.93 -4.71 2.12
N TYR A 37 -1.96 -5.02 3.42
CA TYR A 37 -2.36 -4.03 4.44
C TYR A 37 -1.55 -4.15 5.74
N ASP A 38 -1.46 -3.05 6.48
CA ASP A 38 -0.92 -3.02 7.84
C ASP A 38 -1.98 -3.44 8.87
N ARG A 39 -1.72 -4.52 9.62
CA ARG A 39 -2.62 -5.11 10.64
C ARG A 39 -3.18 -4.16 11.71
N TRP A 40 -2.52 -3.05 11.98
CA TRP A 40 -2.87 -2.21 13.13
C TRP A 40 -4.14 -1.39 12.90
N ASN A 41 -4.51 -1.14 11.64
CA ASN A 41 -5.67 -0.32 11.28
C ASN A 41 -6.50 -1.04 10.20
N ALA A 42 -7.82 -0.83 10.19
CA ALA A 42 -8.76 -1.25 9.14
C ALA A 42 -9.37 -2.67 9.20
N LYS A 43 -9.56 -3.27 10.39
CA LYS A 43 -10.16 -4.62 10.53
C LYS A 43 -11.53 -4.79 9.83
N GLU A 44 -12.39 -3.78 9.87
CA GLU A 44 -13.71 -3.85 9.25
C GLU A 44 -13.61 -3.70 7.73
N LEU A 45 -12.79 -2.77 7.23
CA LEU A 45 -12.53 -2.63 5.79
C LEU A 45 -11.99 -3.93 5.19
N ILE A 46 -11.05 -4.58 5.87
CA ILE A 46 -10.49 -5.86 5.43
C ILE A 46 -11.55 -6.97 5.41
N ARG A 47 -12.41 -7.03 6.43
CA ARG A 47 -13.54 -7.96 6.44
C ARG A 47 -14.47 -7.71 5.24
N LEU A 48 -14.83 -6.45 4.98
CA LEU A 48 -15.71 -6.09 3.87
C LEU A 48 -15.10 -6.42 2.49
N ILE A 49 -13.81 -6.16 2.31
CA ILE A 49 -13.09 -6.54 1.08
C ILE A 49 -13.11 -8.07 0.91
N ASN A 50 -12.79 -8.83 1.95
CA ASN A 50 -12.78 -10.29 1.86
C ASN A 50 -14.19 -10.88 1.63
N ASP A 51 -15.21 -10.35 2.29
CA ASP A 51 -16.59 -10.80 2.12
C ASP A 51 -17.09 -10.59 0.67
N TYR A 52 -16.61 -9.53 -0.01
CA TYR A 52 -17.05 -9.18 -1.36
C TYR A 52 -16.19 -9.80 -2.47
N TYR A 53 -14.87 -9.80 -2.32
CA TYR A 53 -13.91 -10.23 -3.35
C TYR A 53 -13.29 -11.61 -3.09
N GLY A 54 -13.58 -12.23 -1.94
CA GLY A 54 -12.90 -13.43 -1.46
C GLY A 54 -11.64 -13.09 -0.65
N ASP A 55 -10.99 -14.10 -0.08
CA ASP A 55 -9.82 -13.95 0.81
C ASP A 55 -8.55 -13.46 0.09
N ILE A 56 -8.57 -12.20 -0.35
CA ILE A 56 -7.49 -11.54 -1.11
C ILE A 56 -6.67 -10.55 -0.27
N CYS A 57 -7.06 -10.30 0.98
CA CYS A 57 -6.32 -9.42 1.87
C CYS A 57 -5.20 -10.16 2.60
N HIS A 58 -4.00 -9.58 2.57
CA HIS A 58 -2.81 -10.15 3.18
C HIS A 58 -2.14 -9.15 4.12
N ASP A 59 -1.98 -9.53 5.38
CA ASP A 59 -1.27 -8.74 6.38
C ASP A 59 0.22 -8.63 6.01
N ILE A 60 0.69 -7.38 5.92
CA ILE A 60 2.09 -7.02 5.71
C ILE A 60 2.65 -6.52 7.06
N PRO A 61 3.40 -7.35 7.79
CA PRO A 61 3.91 -6.97 9.10
C PRO A 61 4.84 -5.76 8.99
N GLN A 62 4.58 -4.69 9.75
CA GLN A 62 5.43 -3.49 9.76
C GLN A 62 6.70 -3.66 10.61
N THR A 63 7.48 -4.69 10.31
CA THR A 63 8.72 -5.06 11.03
C THR A 63 9.94 -4.95 10.12
N VAL A 64 11.13 -4.77 10.71
CA VAL A 64 12.39 -4.75 9.95
C VAL A 64 12.57 -6.00 9.09
N LYS A 65 12.20 -7.18 9.61
CA LYS A 65 12.28 -8.45 8.88
C LYS A 65 11.43 -8.46 7.61
N SER A 66 10.21 -7.93 7.70
CA SER A 66 9.26 -7.88 6.58
C SER A 66 9.65 -6.81 5.56
N LEU A 67 10.05 -5.62 6.01
CA LEU A 67 10.21 -4.45 5.15
C LEU A 67 11.61 -4.32 4.54
N SER A 68 12.65 -4.88 5.17
CA SER A 68 14.05 -4.54 4.82
C SER A 68 14.46 -4.96 3.42
N ASN A 69 14.28 -6.24 3.09
CA ASN A 69 14.64 -6.73 1.76
C ASN A 69 13.72 -6.15 0.67
N PRO A 70 12.38 -6.14 0.84
CA PRO A 70 11.49 -5.55 -0.17
C PRO A 70 11.76 -4.07 -0.42
N LEU A 71 12.09 -3.27 0.60
CA LEU A 71 12.42 -1.87 0.40
C LEU A 71 13.67 -1.67 -0.46
N LYS A 72 14.69 -2.53 -0.31
CA LYS A 72 15.88 -2.51 -1.17
C LYS A 72 15.50 -2.81 -2.63
N VAL A 73 14.67 -3.83 -2.85
CA VAL A 73 14.19 -4.20 -4.20
C VAL A 73 13.32 -3.11 -4.80
N TYR A 74 12.38 -2.56 -4.03
CA TYR A 74 11.50 -1.45 -4.44
C TYR A 74 12.32 -0.25 -4.91
N LYS A 75 13.35 0.13 -4.15
CA LYS A 75 14.26 1.22 -4.50
C LYS A 75 14.98 0.99 -5.83
N GLU A 76 15.50 -0.22 -6.06
CA GLU A 76 16.16 -0.54 -7.33
C GLU A 76 15.17 -0.55 -8.50
N LYS A 77 13.97 -1.11 -8.33
CA LYS A 77 12.90 -1.04 -9.34
C LYS A 77 12.49 0.40 -9.63
N ALA A 78 12.39 1.26 -8.62
CA ALA A 78 12.07 2.68 -8.79
C ALA A 78 13.15 3.41 -9.60
N LYS A 79 14.44 3.17 -9.32
CA LYS A 79 15.56 3.72 -10.12
C LYS A 79 15.52 3.29 -11.58
N MET A 80 15.04 2.07 -11.84
CA MET A 80 14.87 1.53 -13.19
C MET A 80 13.59 2.02 -13.89
N GLY A 81 12.78 2.86 -13.26
CA GLY A 81 11.49 3.31 -13.80
C GLY A 81 10.40 2.24 -13.81
N LYS A 82 10.55 1.17 -13.00
CA LYS A 82 9.57 0.07 -12.89
C LYS A 82 8.53 0.27 -11.78
N ILE A 83 8.69 1.32 -10.97
CA ILE A 83 7.68 1.78 -10.02
C ILE A 83 7.20 3.13 -10.53
N ILE A 84 5.89 3.25 -10.77
CA ILE A 84 5.27 4.46 -11.33
C ILE A 84 4.51 5.16 -10.19
N PHE A 85 4.88 6.41 -9.91
CA PHE A 85 4.19 7.32 -8.99
C PHE A 85 4.12 8.69 -9.67
N ASP A 86 3.21 8.84 -10.63
CA ASP A 86 3.14 9.99 -11.54
C ASP A 86 2.18 11.09 -11.09
N ASP A 87 1.49 10.91 -9.95
CA ASP A 87 0.70 11.96 -9.33
C ASP A 87 1.53 12.81 -8.33
N PRO A 88 1.19 14.10 -8.15
CA PRO A 88 1.94 15.00 -7.27
C PRO A 88 1.97 14.55 -5.80
N VAL A 89 0.92 13.89 -5.31
CA VAL A 89 0.82 13.45 -3.91
C VAL A 89 1.72 12.25 -3.69
N ALA A 90 1.70 11.25 -4.57
CA ALA A 90 2.63 10.13 -4.48
C ALA A 90 4.08 10.60 -4.63
N THR A 91 4.37 11.48 -5.59
CA THR A 91 5.71 12.06 -5.77
C THR A 91 6.21 12.77 -4.50
N TRP A 92 5.36 13.60 -3.90
CA TRP A 92 5.68 14.29 -2.65
C TRP A 92 5.91 13.31 -1.49
N ASN A 93 5.03 12.32 -1.31
CA ASN A 93 5.20 11.28 -0.29
C ASN A 93 6.52 10.52 -0.46
N HIS A 94 6.90 10.16 -1.69
CA HIS A 94 8.16 9.48 -1.99
C HIS A 94 9.38 10.35 -1.66
N ALA A 95 9.33 11.65 -1.95
CA ALA A 95 10.41 12.60 -1.64
C ALA A 95 10.63 12.78 -0.11
N ASN A 96 9.58 12.54 0.68
CA ASN A 96 9.62 12.67 2.14
C ASN A 96 10.21 11.44 2.84
N VAL A 97 10.32 10.30 2.16
CA VAL A 97 10.82 9.05 2.74
C VAL A 97 12.24 9.24 3.28
N ARG A 98 12.44 8.81 4.51
CA ARG A 98 13.75 8.61 5.13
C ARG A 98 13.86 7.17 5.57
N VAL A 99 15.08 6.64 5.57
CA VAL A 99 15.33 5.27 6.00
C VAL A 99 16.21 5.24 7.24
N LYS A 100 16.00 4.25 8.10
CA LYS A 100 16.90 3.90 9.19
C LYS A 100 17.69 2.67 8.75
N ILE A 101 18.98 2.67 9.05
CA ILE A 101 19.88 1.55 8.82
C ILE A 101 20.28 1.02 10.20
N ASP A 102 20.08 -0.28 10.43
CA ASP A 102 20.51 -0.92 11.69
C ASP A 102 21.94 -1.49 11.58
N ALA A 103 22.44 -2.07 12.68
CA ALA A 103 23.78 -2.65 12.74
C ALA A 103 23.99 -3.84 11.78
N ASN A 104 22.92 -4.46 11.28
CA ASN A 104 22.94 -5.58 10.35
C ASN A 104 22.73 -5.13 8.89
N ASN A 105 22.83 -3.83 8.60
CA ASN A 105 22.56 -3.23 7.29
C ASN A 105 21.13 -3.50 6.76
N ASN A 106 20.16 -3.71 7.66
CA ASN A 106 18.75 -3.67 7.28
C ASN A 106 18.32 -2.22 7.06
N VAL A 107 17.44 -2.01 6.08
CA VAL A 107 16.95 -0.67 5.71
C VAL A 107 15.46 -0.64 5.89
N PHE A 108 14.90 0.28 6.67
CA PHE A 108 13.45 0.36 6.86
C PHE A 108 12.97 1.81 6.90
N PRO A 109 11.71 2.09 6.54
CA PRO A 109 11.18 3.46 6.57
C PRO A 109 11.24 4.04 7.98
N ASN A 110 11.77 5.25 8.10
CA ASN A 110 11.88 5.97 9.36
C ASN A 110 10.77 7.02 9.46
N LYS A 111 9.61 6.60 9.99
CA LYS A 111 8.43 7.46 10.14
C LYS A 111 8.70 8.68 11.03
N GLU A 112 9.49 8.54 12.10
CA GLU A 112 9.81 9.64 13.03
C GLU A 112 10.67 10.75 12.41
N LYS A 113 11.52 10.39 11.43
CA LYS A 113 12.40 11.35 10.74
C LYS A 113 11.88 11.75 9.35
N ALA A 114 10.74 11.23 8.91
CA ALA A 114 10.09 11.72 7.72
C ALA A 114 9.69 13.18 7.98
N LYS A 115 10.08 14.09 7.08
CA LYS A 115 9.78 15.52 7.26
C LYS A 115 8.28 15.80 7.25
N GLU A 116 7.54 14.96 6.54
CA GLU A 116 6.14 15.10 6.22
C GLU A 116 5.53 13.70 5.99
N LYS A 117 4.24 13.63 5.60
CA LYS A 117 3.50 12.38 5.37
C LYS A 117 4.15 11.48 4.32
N ILE A 118 4.06 10.18 4.58
CA ILE A 118 4.55 9.10 3.71
C ILE A 118 3.52 7.98 3.53
N ASP A 119 2.25 8.21 3.86
CA ASP A 119 1.20 7.18 3.89
C ASP A 119 1.00 6.55 2.50
N VAL A 120 1.10 7.33 1.42
CA VAL A 120 1.03 6.81 0.04
C VAL A 120 2.24 5.94 -0.30
N PHE A 121 3.43 6.31 0.17
CA PHE A 121 4.61 5.46 -0.01
C PHE A 121 4.49 4.16 0.79
N ALA A 122 3.97 4.23 2.02
CA ALA A 122 3.78 3.06 2.87
C ALA A 122 2.76 2.08 2.24
N SER A 123 1.63 2.58 1.74
CA SER A 123 0.63 1.74 1.07
C SER A 123 1.18 1.11 -0.22
N GLN A 124 1.96 1.86 -1.01
CA GLN A 124 2.61 1.30 -2.20
C GLN A 124 3.67 0.24 -1.86
N LEU A 125 4.41 0.42 -0.77
CA LEU A 125 5.36 -0.59 -0.30
C LEU A 125 4.64 -1.86 0.16
N ASP A 126 3.53 -1.73 0.90
CA ASP A 126 2.72 -2.88 1.32
C ASP A 126 2.12 -3.63 0.12
N ALA A 127 1.58 -2.90 -0.86
CA ALA A 127 1.10 -3.48 -2.12
C ALA A 127 2.21 -4.19 -2.89
N PHE A 128 3.42 -3.59 -2.95
CA PHE A 128 4.57 -4.20 -3.60
C PHE A 128 5.04 -5.48 -2.90
N ILE A 129 5.06 -5.50 -1.56
CA ILE A 129 5.41 -6.69 -0.77
C ILE A 129 4.38 -7.79 -1.01
N CYS A 130 3.09 -7.44 -0.98
CA CYS A 130 2.01 -8.37 -1.29
C CYS A 130 2.20 -8.98 -2.68
N TYR A 131 2.42 -8.15 -3.71
CA TYR A 131 2.72 -8.62 -5.05
C TYR A 131 3.94 -9.55 -5.08
N GLU A 132 5.08 -9.17 -4.52
CA GLU A 132 6.28 -10.02 -4.57
C GLU A 132 6.10 -11.37 -3.84
N ASN A 133 5.26 -11.41 -2.80
CA ASN A 133 4.96 -12.64 -2.06
C ASN A 133 4.03 -13.60 -2.83
N PHE A 134 3.13 -13.07 -3.65
CA PHE A 134 2.07 -13.86 -4.32
C PHE A 134 2.15 -13.83 -5.86
N LYS A 135 3.18 -13.21 -6.45
CA LYS A 135 3.31 -13.02 -7.92
C LYS A 135 3.20 -14.31 -8.74
N GLU A 136 3.61 -15.45 -8.18
CA GLU A 136 3.51 -16.75 -8.85
C GLU A 136 2.04 -17.15 -8.99
N ASP A 137 1.26 -17.07 -7.91
CA ASP A 137 -0.17 -17.34 -7.91
C ASP A 137 -0.95 -16.30 -8.74
N LEU A 138 -0.51 -15.04 -8.69
CA LEU A 138 -1.15 -13.94 -9.43
C LEU A 138 -0.89 -13.97 -10.93
N SER A 139 0.10 -14.73 -11.41
CA SER A 139 0.44 -14.84 -12.84
C SER A 139 -0.76 -15.19 -13.71
N TYR A 140 -1.69 -16.01 -13.18
CA TYR A 140 -2.95 -16.37 -13.82
C TYR A 140 -3.79 -15.17 -14.30
N TYR A 141 -3.71 -14.02 -13.61
CA TYR A 141 -4.47 -12.81 -13.96
C TYR A 141 -3.78 -11.92 -14.99
N PHE A 142 -2.52 -12.20 -15.34
CA PHE A 142 -1.71 -11.38 -16.23
C PHE A 142 -1.41 -12.06 -17.59
N ASP A 143 -1.79 -13.33 -17.75
CA ASP A 143 -1.74 -14.09 -18.99
C ASP A 143 -3.00 -13.87 -19.86
#